data_AF-A0A2H9LDA4-F1
#
_entry.id   AF-A0A2H9LDA4-F1
#
_cell.length_a   1.000
_cell.length_b   1.000
_cell.length_c   1.000
_cell.angle_alpha   90.00
_cell.angle_beta   90.00
_cell.angle_gamma   90.00
#
_symmetry.space_group_name_H-M   'P 1'
#
loop_
_entity.id
_entity.type
_entity.pdbx_description
1 polymer ?
#
loop_
_entity_poly.entity_id
_entity_poly.type
_entity_poly.pdbx_seq_one_letter_code
_entity_poly.pdbx_strand_id
1 'polypeptide(L)'
;MIDLVVSGSDMSGTSTQVGILIDFFKNLGKRVKDIRGTEIDALFHAGIFKEYNEGYFNLKEYLQDPNVSDEKKKDFIYRANELLFKLKIASMIKNDITTYIDPDIADVWIMEEPAKRGGGQTVRTLEINRSQYGAETDQISASFSYQVSRLDEYFRFRKVLREKDKIIIRSRSEESMCYQVFDNKNLPNGITKSVYIRLPGNKIAFSNPPTHLFIACDPELTKEKYVELKMQRGEGRNLDDFENDADYQILVNKRYCSNWLERVYNETAKKYKSKCPQIFRFNMFLPKDKIKEIVESKMKNILGI
;
A
#
# COMPACT_ATOMS: atom_id res chain seq x y z
N MET A 1 -19.38 -3.14 -1.73
CA MET A 1 -18.04 -2.72 -1.26
C MET A 1 -16.91 -3.25 -2.14
N ILE A 2 -15.94 -2.41 -2.51
CA ILE A 2 -14.70 -2.80 -3.21
C ILE A 2 -13.50 -2.37 -2.37
N ASP A 3 -12.69 -3.33 -1.94
CA ASP A 3 -11.34 -3.14 -1.38
C ASP A 3 -10.35 -3.89 -2.26
N LEU A 4 -9.54 -3.15 -3.00
CA LEU A 4 -8.62 -3.66 -4.00
C LEU A 4 -7.19 -3.41 -3.57
N VAL A 5 -6.36 -4.45 -3.64
CA VAL A 5 -4.92 -4.36 -3.43
C VAL A 5 -4.18 -4.57 -4.74
N VAL A 6 -3.25 -3.66 -5.07
CA VAL A 6 -2.32 -3.79 -6.18
C VAL A 6 -0.94 -4.19 -5.64
N SER A 7 -0.39 -5.28 -6.15
CA SER A 7 0.81 -5.93 -5.62
C SER A 7 1.64 -6.60 -6.72
N GLY A 8 2.83 -7.05 -6.35
CA GLY A 8 3.82 -7.66 -7.25
C GLY A 8 5.21 -7.52 -6.64
N SER A 9 6.20 -8.23 -7.20
CA SER A 9 7.59 -8.09 -6.76
C SER A 9 8.09 -6.65 -6.92
N ASP A 10 9.24 -6.30 -6.34
CA ASP A 10 9.81 -4.98 -6.61
C ASP A 10 10.09 -4.82 -8.10
N MET A 11 10.03 -3.57 -8.58
CA MET A 11 10.10 -3.22 -10.00
C MET A 11 8.94 -3.72 -10.87
N SER A 12 7.88 -4.34 -10.34
CA SER A 12 6.71 -4.80 -11.12
C SER A 12 5.77 -3.69 -11.64
N GLY A 13 5.95 -2.44 -11.20
CA GLY A 13 5.21 -1.27 -11.70
C GLY A 13 3.87 -1.00 -11.01
N THR A 14 3.70 -1.42 -9.76
CA THR A 14 2.46 -1.22 -8.97
C THR A 14 1.96 0.23 -8.94
N SER A 15 2.87 1.22 -8.86
CA SER A 15 2.51 2.65 -8.91
C SER A 15 1.78 3.03 -10.20
N THR A 16 2.18 2.46 -11.34
CA THR A 16 1.52 2.70 -12.63
C THR A 16 0.09 2.16 -12.62
N GLN A 17 -0.10 0.97 -12.04
CA GLN A 17 -1.41 0.31 -11.97
C GLN A 17 -2.35 1.05 -11.02
N VAL A 18 -1.85 1.56 -9.89
CA VAL A 18 -2.64 2.45 -9.00
C VAL A 18 -3.03 3.74 -9.74
N GLY A 19 -2.13 4.32 -10.53
CA GLY A 19 -2.43 5.47 -11.39
C GLY A 19 -3.57 5.19 -12.37
N ILE A 20 -3.51 4.06 -13.07
CA ILE A 20 -4.58 3.60 -13.98
C ILE A 20 -5.93 3.51 -13.25
N LEU A 21 -5.96 2.94 -12.03
CA LEU A 21 -7.20 2.83 -11.26
C LEU A 21 -7.74 4.19 -10.80
N ILE A 22 -6.85 5.12 -10.41
CA ILE A 22 -7.23 6.50 -10.07
C ILE A 22 -7.91 7.16 -11.27
N ASP A 23 -7.28 7.10 -12.45
CA ASP A 23 -7.79 7.71 -13.66
C ASP A 23 -9.12 7.08 -14.09
N PHE A 24 -9.22 5.74 -14.01
CA PHE A 24 -10.45 5.01 -14.28
C PHE A 24 -11.62 5.52 -13.45
N PHE A 25 -11.44 5.67 -12.13
CA PHE A 25 -12.52 6.15 -11.26
C PHE A 25 -12.82 7.65 -11.43
N LYS A 26 -11.79 8.49 -11.65
CA LYS A 26 -12.01 9.90 -11.98
C LYS A 26 -12.82 10.05 -13.27
N ASN A 27 -12.55 9.25 -14.30
CA ASN A 27 -13.29 9.24 -15.57
C ASN A 27 -14.74 8.77 -15.41
N LEU A 28 -15.06 7.99 -14.36
CA LEU A 28 -16.43 7.65 -13.97
C LEU A 28 -17.10 8.74 -13.10
N GLY A 29 -16.48 9.91 -12.96
CA GLY A 29 -16.99 11.03 -12.17
C GLY A 29 -16.90 10.83 -10.66
N LYS A 30 -16.09 9.86 -10.18
CA LYS A 30 -15.90 9.63 -8.74
C LYS A 30 -14.93 10.63 -8.14
N ARG A 31 -15.23 11.09 -6.92
CA ARG A 31 -14.30 11.87 -6.11
C ARG A 31 -13.25 10.92 -5.53
N VAL A 32 -12.00 11.13 -5.90
CA VAL A 32 -10.87 10.31 -5.43
C VAL A 32 -10.01 11.16 -4.51
N LYS A 33 -9.54 10.60 -3.39
CA LYS A 33 -8.57 11.24 -2.49
C LYS A 33 -7.40 10.29 -2.22
N ASP A 34 -6.18 10.82 -2.30
CA ASP A 34 -4.96 10.08 -1.95
C ASP A 34 -4.52 10.41 -0.54
N ILE A 35 -4.54 9.41 0.32
CA ILE A 35 -3.95 9.53 1.65
C ILE A 35 -2.63 8.78 1.71
N ARG A 36 -1.95 8.37 0.64
CA ARG A 36 -0.61 7.76 0.77
C ARG A 36 0.42 8.76 1.30
N GLY A 37 1.56 8.27 1.81
CA GLY A 37 2.61 9.10 2.35
C GLY A 37 2.61 9.21 3.87
N THR A 38 2.97 10.39 4.36
CA THR A 38 3.21 10.71 5.76
C THR A 38 1.94 11.02 6.52
N GLU A 39 2.07 11.24 7.84
CA GLU A 39 0.95 11.64 8.68
C GLU A 39 0.40 13.00 8.26
N ILE A 40 1.26 13.90 7.73
CA ILE A 40 0.85 15.18 7.16
C ILE A 40 -0.02 14.98 5.91
N ASP A 41 0.31 14.01 5.05
CA ASP A 41 -0.50 13.69 3.87
C ASP A 41 -1.92 13.22 4.25
N ALA A 42 -2.05 12.45 5.34
CA ALA A 42 -3.37 12.09 5.86
C ALA A 42 -4.08 13.31 6.49
N LEU A 43 -3.39 14.06 7.36
CA LEU A 43 -3.92 15.25 8.02
C LEU A 43 -4.42 16.27 7.02
N PHE A 44 -3.79 16.41 5.85
CA PHE A 44 -4.23 17.31 4.79
C PHE A 44 -5.73 17.19 4.49
N HIS A 45 -6.32 15.99 4.58
CA HIS A 45 -7.73 15.75 4.30
C HIS A 45 -8.67 15.96 5.49
N ALA A 46 -8.15 16.35 6.66
CA ALA A 46 -8.97 16.56 7.84
C ALA A 46 -9.89 17.78 7.68
N GLY A 47 -11.07 17.74 8.33
CA GLY A 47 -12.09 18.78 8.18
C GLY A 47 -11.63 20.17 8.60
N ILE A 48 -10.70 20.26 9.56
CA ILE A 48 -10.10 21.53 10.01
C ILE A 48 -9.20 22.20 8.96
N PHE A 49 -8.81 21.46 7.91
CA PHE A 49 -7.99 21.95 6.80
C PHE A 49 -8.80 22.10 5.51
N LYS A 50 -10.13 22.11 5.58
CA LYS A 50 -11.01 22.19 4.41
C LYS A 50 -10.65 23.35 3.49
N GLU A 51 -10.29 24.51 4.04
CA GLU A 51 -9.88 25.70 3.28
C GLU A 51 -8.62 25.52 2.42
N TYR A 52 -7.78 24.51 2.71
CA TYR A 52 -6.59 24.18 1.93
C TYR A 52 -6.83 22.99 0.99
N ASN A 53 -7.66 22.04 1.41
CA ASN A 53 -7.78 20.74 0.73
C ASN A 53 -8.97 20.60 -0.23
N GLU A 54 -9.88 21.58 -0.24
CA GLU A 54 -11.02 21.61 -1.14
C GLU A 54 -10.53 21.68 -2.59
N GLY A 55 -11.00 20.75 -3.42
CA GLY A 55 -10.59 20.63 -4.83
C GLY A 55 -9.34 19.79 -5.10
N TYR A 56 -8.44 19.61 -4.13
CA TYR A 56 -7.16 18.90 -4.38
C TYR A 56 -7.27 17.38 -4.19
N PHE A 57 -6.66 16.61 -5.08
CA PHE A 57 -6.57 15.15 -4.92
C PHE A 57 -5.74 14.73 -3.70
N ASN A 58 -4.64 15.44 -3.44
CA ASN A 58 -3.67 15.15 -2.38
C ASN A 58 -2.80 16.36 -2.03
N LEU A 59 -1.96 16.22 -0.98
CA LEU A 59 -1.08 17.29 -0.52
C LEU A 59 -0.06 17.73 -1.58
N LYS A 60 0.49 16.78 -2.35
CA LYS A 60 1.49 17.09 -3.38
C LYS A 60 0.91 18.04 -4.45
N GLU A 61 -0.30 17.77 -4.91
CA GLU A 61 -1.01 18.62 -5.87
C GLU A 61 -1.19 20.04 -5.32
N TYR A 62 -1.64 20.17 -4.07
CA TYR A 62 -1.77 21.46 -3.38
C TYR A 62 -0.45 22.23 -3.28
N LEU A 63 0.64 21.56 -2.88
CA LEU A 63 1.95 22.20 -2.74
C LEU A 63 2.55 22.61 -4.09
N GLN A 64 2.20 21.90 -5.17
CA GLN A 64 2.69 22.16 -6.52
C GLN A 64 1.82 23.15 -7.31
N ASP A 65 0.62 23.48 -6.84
CA ASP A 65 -0.26 24.42 -7.52
C ASP A 65 0.35 25.86 -7.49
N PRO A 66 0.62 26.47 -8.66
CA PRO A 66 1.16 27.83 -8.73
C PRO A 66 0.16 28.91 -8.30
N ASN A 67 -1.14 28.59 -8.23
CA ASN A 67 -2.20 29.52 -7.80
C ASN A 67 -2.35 29.57 -6.26
N VAL A 68 -1.74 28.63 -5.55
CA VAL A 68 -1.70 28.65 -4.08
C VAL A 68 -0.46 29.44 -3.65
N SER A 69 -0.67 30.50 -2.87
CA SER A 69 0.44 31.30 -2.35
C SER A 69 1.34 30.50 -1.41
N ASP A 70 2.64 30.82 -1.41
CA ASP A 70 3.61 30.20 -0.50
C ASP A 70 3.24 30.42 0.98
N GLU A 71 2.58 31.53 1.30
CA GLU A 71 2.06 31.82 2.63
C GLU A 71 1.02 30.78 3.05
N LYS A 72 0.02 30.47 2.21
CA LYS A 72 -0.97 29.43 2.48
C LYS A 72 -0.35 28.04 2.59
N LYS A 73 0.67 27.75 1.77
CA LYS A 73 1.41 26.47 1.84
C LYS A 73 2.12 26.35 3.19
N LYS A 74 2.85 27.39 3.61
CA LYS A 74 3.56 27.42 4.90
C LYS A 74 2.61 27.35 6.09
N ASP A 75 1.50 28.06 6.03
CA ASP A 75 0.48 28.08 7.08
C ASP A 75 -0.14 26.69 7.29
N PHE A 76 -0.52 25.98 6.22
CA PHE A 76 -0.95 24.58 6.32
C PHE A 76 0.10 23.71 7.01
N ILE A 77 1.36 23.77 6.55
CA ILE A 77 2.44 22.95 7.09
C ILE A 77 2.68 23.26 8.58
N TYR A 78 2.65 24.54 8.96
CA TYR A 78 2.79 24.96 10.35
C TYR A 78 1.67 24.37 11.22
N ARG A 79 0.41 24.57 10.83
CA ARG A 79 -0.76 24.07 11.58
C ARG A 79 -0.80 22.54 11.65
N ALA A 80 -0.40 21.84 10.58
CA ALA A 80 -0.29 20.38 10.58
C ALA A 80 0.79 19.90 11.58
N ASN A 81 1.94 20.57 11.63
CA ASN A 81 2.98 20.26 12.61
C ASN A 81 2.53 20.54 14.05
N GLU A 82 1.80 21.63 14.31
CA GLU A 82 1.24 21.90 15.65
C GLU A 82 0.35 20.77 16.17
N LEU A 83 -0.43 20.12 15.29
CA LEU A 83 -1.22 18.95 15.65
C LEU A 83 -0.32 17.76 16.01
N LEU A 84 0.71 17.50 15.21
CA LEU A 84 1.66 16.42 15.47
C LEU A 84 2.44 16.64 16.77
N PHE A 85 2.84 17.87 17.10
CA PHE A 85 3.44 18.21 18.40
C PHE A 85 2.50 17.96 19.57
N LYS A 86 1.19 18.10 19.36
CA LYS A 86 0.13 17.73 20.32
C LYS A 86 -0.24 16.25 20.26
N LEU A 87 0.53 15.43 19.54
CA LEU A 87 0.31 13.99 19.32
C LEU A 87 -1.05 13.66 18.69
N LYS A 88 -1.64 14.61 17.95
CA LYS A 88 -2.88 14.41 17.20
C LYS A 88 -2.55 13.80 15.83
N ILE A 89 -3.21 12.69 15.51
CA ILE A 89 -3.07 11.98 14.23
C ILE A 89 -4.39 12.01 13.46
N ALA A 90 -4.33 11.90 12.14
CA ALA A 90 -5.50 11.87 11.27
C ALA A 90 -6.34 10.60 11.48
N SER A 91 -7.66 10.68 11.41
CA SER A 91 -8.52 9.49 11.59
C SER A 91 -9.88 9.70 11.00
N MET A 92 -10.50 8.66 10.44
CA MET A 92 -11.92 8.66 10.07
C MET A 92 -12.83 8.23 11.24
N ILE A 93 -12.26 7.94 12.41
CA ILE A 93 -12.98 7.80 13.67
C ILE A 93 -12.86 9.12 14.44
N LYS A 94 -13.99 9.75 14.73
CA LYS A 94 -14.04 10.97 15.55
C LYS A 94 -13.80 10.61 17.02
N ASN A 95 -12.80 11.21 17.64
CA ASN A 95 -12.52 11.11 19.08
C ASN A 95 -11.61 12.27 19.54
N ASP A 96 -11.35 12.34 20.85
CA ASP A 96 -10.62 13.43 21.48
C ASP A 96 -9.11 13.39 21.27
N ILE A 97 -8.57 12.35 20.61
CA ILE A 97 -7.12 12.18 20.42
C ILE A 97 -6.71 12.19 18.93
N THR A 98 -7.67 12.38 18.03
CA THR A 98 -7.42 12.39 16.58
C THR A 98 -7.96 13.66 15.92
N THR A 99 -7.45 13.93 14.73
CA THR A 99 -7.93 14.96 13.83
C THR A 99 -8.81 14.30 12.78
N TYR A 100 -10.11 14.62 12.81
CA TYR A 100 -11.10 13.92 12.03
C TYR A 100 -11.03 14.23 10.52
N ILE A 101 -10.99 13.17 9.71
CA ILE A 101 -11.22 13.18 8.27
C ILE A 101 -12.65 12.67 8.05
N ASP A 102 -13.46 13.42 7.32
CA ASP A 102 -14.76 12.95 6.90
C ASP A 102 -14.61 11.95 5.73
N PRO A 103 -14.96 10.65 5.90
CA PRO A 103 -14.86 9.66 4.83
C PRO A 103 -15.78 9.96 3.63
N ASP A 104 -16.78 10.83 3.79
CA ASP A 104 -17.76 11.16 2.74
C ASP A 104 -17.31 12.26 1.77
N ILE A 105 -16.13 12.85 1.99
CA ILE A 105 -15.51 13.80 1.03
C ILE A 105 -15.02 13.11 -0.25
N ALA A 106 -14.89 11.78 -0.24
CA ALA A 106 -14.49 10.99 -1.39
C ALA A 106 -15.37 9.75 -1.55
N ASP A 107 -15.42 9.24 -2.78
CA ASP A 107 -16.03 7.96 -3.11
C ASP A 107 -14.95 6.85 -3.16
N VAL A 108 -13.71 7.24 -3.50
CA VAL A 108 -12.55 6.36 -3.65
C VAL A 108 -11.39 6.89 -2.82
N TRP A 109 -10.78 6.01 -2.03
CA TRP A 109 -9.63 6.31 -1.17
C TRP A 109 -8.40 5.49 -1.57
N ILE A 110 -7.29 6.18 -1.79
CA ILE A 110 -6.01 5.55 -2.14
C ILE A 110 -5.12 5.46 -0.90
N MET A 111 -4.59 4.27 -0.64
CA MET A 111 -3.75 3.97 0.52
C MET A 111 -2.53 3.14 0.11
N GLU A 112 -1.56 2.98 1.00
CA GLU A 112 -0.37 2.16 0.77
C GLU A 112 0.04 1.44 2.06
N GLU A 113 0.63 0.27 1.89
CA GLU A 113 1.20 -0.51 2.98
C GLU A 113 2.68 -0.88 2.68
N PRO A 114 3.60 -0.76 3.65
CA PRO A 114 3.41 -0.06 4.92
C PRO A 114 3.17 1.42 4.66
N ALA A 115 2.31 2.04 5.47
CA ALA A 115 2.11 3.48 5.38
C ALA A 115 3.42 4.18 5.75
N LYS A 116 3.77 5.28 5.07
CA LYS A 116 4.94 6.10 5.46
C LYS A 116 4.62 7.01 6.66
N ARG A 117 3.80 6.52 7.60
CA ARG A 117 3.32 7.21 8.81
C ARG A 117 3.62 6.44 10.07
N GLY A 118 3.77 7.15 11.18
CA GLY A 118 3.95 6.57 12.50
C GLY A 118 5.05 5.50 12.47
N GLY A 119 4.75 4.32 13.03
CA GLY A 119 5.69 3.19 13.03
C GLY A 119 6.13 2.76 11.62
N GLY A 120 5.28 2.86 10.60
CA GLY A 120 5.63 2.46 9.23
C GLY A 120 6.72 3.34 8.60
N GLN A 121 6.79 4.64 8.97
CA GLN A 121 7.86 5.54 8.53
C GLN A 121 9.20 5.14 9.13
N THR A 122 9.27 4.98 10.46
CA THR A 122 10.51 4.58 11.16
C THR A 122 11.03 3.26 10.62
N VAL A 123 10.14 2.30 10.41
CA VAL A 123 10.47 0.98 9.91
C VAL A 123 11.02 1.07 8.51
N ARG A 124 10.34 1.79 7.60
CA ARG A 124 10.83 1.96 6.23
C ARG A 124 12.20 2.65 6.19
N THR A 125 12.41 3.68 7.01
CA THR A 125 13.71 4.35 7.09
C THR A 125 14.81 3.42 7.59
N LEU A 126 14.55 2.63 8.63
CA LEU A 126 15.54 1.67 9.14
C LEU A 126 15.82 0.58 8.11
N GLU A 127 14.79 -0.07 7.57
CA GLU A 127 14.95 -1.16 6.58
C GLU A 127 15.73 -0.71 5.33
N ILE A 128 15.49 0.50 4.81
CA ILE A 128 16.20 1.03 3.64
C ILE A 128 17.70 1.24 3.91
N ASN A 129 18.10 1.53 5.15
CA ASN A 129 19.46 1.95 5.47
C ASN A 129 20.23 0.96 6.38
N ARG A 130 19.68 -0.21 6.69
CA ARG A 130 20.27 -1.15 7.66
C ARG A 130 21.69 -1.56 7.33
N SER A 131 21.95 -1.96 6.08
CA SER A 131 23.30 -2.34 5.63
C SER A 131 24.30 -1.20 5.73
N GLN A 132 23.88 0.05 5.54
CA GLN A 132 24.74 1.22 5.68
C GLN A 132 25.23 1.41 7.13
N TYR A 133 24.52 0.88 8.11
CA TYR A 133 24.88 0.89 9.52
C TYR A 133 25.48 -0.44 10.00
N GLY A 134 25.86 -1.34 9.08
CA GLY A 134 26.49 -2.62 9.40
C GLY A 134 25.54 -3.66 10.01
N ALA A 135 24.23 -3.48 9.85
CA ALA A 135 23.22 -4.44 10.31
C ALA A 135 22.74 -5.34 9.17
N GLU A 136 22.51 -6.62 9.48
CA GLU A 136 21.90 -7.57 8.55
C GLU A 136 20.40 -7.33 8.38
N THR A 137 19.84 -7.88 7.31
CA THR A 137 18.38 -7.89 7.12
C THR A 137 17.71 -8.77 8.17
N ASP A 138 16.56 -8.32 8.71
CA ASP A 138 15.80 -9.04 9.72
C ASP A 138 14.30 -9.01 9.39
N GLN A 139 13.85 -10.07 8.72
CA GLN A 139 12.47 -10.24 8.29
C GLN A 139 11.50 -10.47 9.45
N ILE A 140 12.00 -10.94 10.60
CA ILE A 140 11.19 -11.10 11.81
C ILE A 140 10.85 -9.72 12.34
N SER A 141 11.85 -8.87 12.57
CA SER A 141 11.66 -7.47 13.01
C SER A 141 10.82 -6.66 12.02
N ALA A 142 11.05 -6.82 10.71
CA ALA A 142 10.21 -6.21 9.67
C ALA A 142 8.74 -6.65 9.80
N SER A 143 8.48 -7.93 10.07
CA SER A 143 7.11 -8.44 10.24
C SER A 143 6.42 -7.91 11.50
N PHE A 144 7.14 -7.84 12.63
CA PHE A 144 6.63 -7.25 13.87
C PHE A 144 6.31 -5.76 13.74
N SER A 145 7.02 -5.10 12.85
CA SER A 145 6.84 -3.70 12.54
C SER A 145 5.65 -3.43 11.62
N TYR A 146 5.56 -4.17 10.50
CA TYR A 146 4.50 -4.00 9.51
C TYR A 146 3.12 -4.29 10.09
N GLN A 147 3.01 -5.26 11.01
CA GLN A 147 1.74 -5.58 11.66
C GLN A 147 1.19 -4.40 12.49
N VAL A 148 2.04 -3.56 13.08
CA VAL A 148 1.59 -2.36 13.81
C VAL A 148 0.97 -1.36 12.84
N SER A 149 1.61 -1.13 11.69
CA SER A 149 1.04 -0.29 10.62
C SER A 149 -0.32 -0.80 10.13
N ARG A 150 -0.50 -2.12 10.03
CA ARG A 150 -1.79 -2.72 9.63
C ARG A 150 -2.90 -2.50 10.64
N LEU A 151 -2.59 -2.61 11.93
CA LEU A 151 -3.54 -2.33 13.00
C LEU A 151 -4.01 -0.87 12.91
N ASP A 152 -3.04 0.03 12.84
CA ASP A 152 -3.27 1.47 12.78
C ASP A 152 -4.11 1.86 11.56
N GLU A 153 -3.69 1.43 10.36
CA GLU A 153 -4.42 1.67 9.12
C GLU A 153 -5.86 1.14 9.19
N TYR A 154 -6.03 -0.10 9.67
CA TYR A 154 -7.33 -0.75 9.66
C TYR A 154 -8.33 -0.01 10.55
N PHE A 155 -7.94 0.32 11.77
CA PHE A 155 -8.86 0.95 12.71
C PHE A 155 -9.08 2.43 12.41
N ARG A 156 -8.08 3.17 11.94
CA ARG A 156 -8.24 4.60 11.65
C ARG A 156 -9.00 4.87 10.36
N PHE A 157 -8.87 4.00 9.36
CA PHE A 157 -9.35 4.28 8.01
C PHE A 157 -10.15 3.12 7.42
N ARG A 158 -9.49 1.97 7.19
CA ARG A 158 -10.05 0.91 6.32
C ARG A 158 -11.38 0.37 6.83
N LYS A 159 -11.51 0.15 8.15
CA LYS A 159 -12.77 -0.32 8.76
C LYS A 159 -13.92 0.65 8.48
N VAL A 160 -13.73 1.94 8.74
CA VAL A 160 -14.75 2.98 8.54
C VAL A 160 -15.12 3.09 7.07
N LEU A 161 -14.14 3.06 6.17
CA LEU A 161 -14.37 3.11 4.73
C LEU A 161 -15.22 1.93 4.23
N ARG A 162 -14.94 0.72 4.73
CA ARG A 162 -15.73 -0.47 4.43
C ARG A 162 -17.15 -0.37 4.96
N GLU A 163 -17.32 0.10 6.20
CA GLU A 163 -18.64 0.30 6.83
C GLU A 163 -19.49 1.34 6.10
N LYS A 164 -18.85 2.29 5.40
CA LYS A 164 -19.51 3.32 4.56
C LYS A 164 -19.55 2.97 3.07
N ASP A 165 -19.31 1.72 2.71
CA ASP A 165 -19.33 1.23 1.32
C ASP A 165 -18.44 2.04 0.34
N LYS A 166 -17.36 2.64 0.84
CA LYS A 166 -16.38 3.34 -0.01
C LYS A 166 -15.54 2.36 -0.81
N ILE A 167 -14.99 2.84 -1.92
CA ILE A 167 -14.02 2.10 -2.71
C ILE A 167 -12.63 2.38 -2.13
N ILE A 168 -11.86 1.32 -1.89
CA ILE A 168 -10.52 1.40 -1.32
C ILE A 168 -9.55 0.80 -2.34
N ILE A 169 -8.51 1.53 -2.70
CA ILE A 169 -7.40 1.05 -3.52
C ILE A 169 -6.12 1.16 -2.70
N ARG A 170 -5.41 0.04 -2.55
CA ARG A 170 -4.22 -0.03 -1.70
C ARG A 170 -3.04 -0.53 -2.53
N SER A 171 -1.89 0.11 -2.35
CA SER A 171 -0.62 -0.40 -2.85
C SER A 171 -0.02 -1.33 -1.79
N ARG A 172 -0.01 -2.64 -2.07
CA ARG A 172 0.36 -3.74 -1.15
C ARG A 172 -0.58 -3.89 0.06
N SER A 173 -0.50 -5.05 0.71
CA SER A 173 -1.10 -5.27 2.03
C SER A 173 -0.52 -6.51 2.76
N GLU A 174 -1.34 -7.34 3.42
CA GLU A 174 -0.93 -8.56 4.15
C GLU A 174 -0.26 -9.63 3.29
N GLU A 175 -0.43 -9.50 1.97
CA GLU A 175 0.29 -10.27 0.98
C GLU A 175 1.82 -10.05 1.06
N SER A 176 2.31 -9.00 1.74
CA SER A 176 3.75 -8.79 1.98
C SER A 176 4.44 -9.98 2.66
N MET A 177 3.68 -10.95 3.16
CA MET A 177 4.19 -12.27 3.49
C MET A 177 5.00 -12.94 2.37
N CYS A 178 4.74 -12.62 1.10
CA CYS A 178 5.53 -13.04 -0.05
C CYS A 178 7.01 -12.65 0.10
N TYR A 179 7.27 -11.52 0.76
CA TYR A 179 8.60 -11.00 1.06
C TYR A 179 9.17 -11.57 2.36
N GLN A 180 8.33 -11.79 3.37
CA GLN A 180 8.82 -11.93 4.75
C GLN A 180 8.93 -13.38 5.22
N VAL A 181 8.13 -14.29 4.64
CA VAL A 181 8.04 -15.67 5.14
C VAL A 181 9.26 -16.48 4.74
N PHE A 182 9.80 -17.25 5.70
CA PHE A 182 10.93 -18.17 5.55
C PHE A 182 10.96 -18.94 4.23
N ASP A 183 12.15 -19.00 3.65
CA ASP A 183 12.52 -19.89 2.54
C ASP A 183 13.91 -20.46 2.82
N ASN A 184 14.07 -21.77 2.70
CA ASN A 184 15.32 -22.42 3.08
C ASN A 184 16.54 -21.98 2.25
N LYS A 185 16.32 -21.50 1.03
CA LYS A 185 17.39 -21.15 0.09
C LYS A 185 17.61 -19.65 0.02
N ASN A 186 16.54 -18.90 -0.26
CA ASN A 186 16.66 -17.48 -0.60
C ASN A 186 16.16 -16.54 0.53
N LEU A 187 15.66 -17.08 1.65
CA LEU A 187 15.26 -16.28 2.82
C LEU A 187 15.34 -17.07 4.14
N PRO A 188 16.53 -17.57 4.53
CA PRO A 188 16.67 -18.46 5.67
C PRO A 188 16.41 -17.78 7.03
N ASN A 189 16.51 -16.46 7.10
CA ASN A 189 16.15 -15.63 8.25
C ASN A 189 14.68 -15.16 8.22
N GLY A 190 13.87 -15.64 7.28
CA GLY A 190 12.47 -15.27 7.17
C GLY A 190 11.64 -15.74 8.37
N ILE A 191 10.57 -15.01 8.68
CA ILE A 191 9.64 -15.40 9.74
C ILE A 191 8.85 -16.64 9.32
N THR A 192 8.57 -17.56 10.26
CA THR A 192 7.73 -18.70 9.91
C THR A 192 6.31 -18.25 9.58
N LYS A 193 5.69 -18.89 8.57
CA LYS A 193 4.31 -18.61 8.16
C LYS A 193 3.32 -18.61 9.34
N SER A 194 3.49 -19.58 10.24
CA SER A 194 2.59 -19.75 11.40
C SER A 194 2.67 -18.58 12.38
N VAL A 195 3.86 -18.02 12.60
CA VAL A 195 4.06 -16.85 13.46
C VAL A 195 3.54 -15.62 12.73
N TYR A 196 3.90 -15.43 11.45
CA TYR A 196 3.45 -14.30 10.65
C TYR A 196 1.93 -14.10 10.69
N ILE A 197 1.17 -15.15 10.40
CA ILE A 197 -0.30 -15.11 10.35
C ILE A 197 -0.92 -14.78 11.72
N ARG A 198 -0.22 -15.08 12.82
CA ARG A 198 -0.69 -14.88 14.20
C ARG A 198 -0.35 -13.50 14.77
N LEU A 199 0.57 -12.75 14.16
CA LEU A 199 0.85 -11.39 14.60
C LEU A 199 -0.45 -10.57 14.62
N PRO A 200 -0.74 -9.79 15.68
CA PRO A 200 -2.02 -9.11 15.85
C PRO A 200 -2.52 -8.36 14.62
N GLY A 201 -1.69 -7.52 14.00
CA GLY A 201 -2.06 -6.79 12.77
C GLY A 201 -2.32 -7.69 11.57
N ASN A 202 -1.56 -8.77 11.43
CA ASN A 202 -1.72 -9.72 10.33
C ASN A 202 -2.99 -10.53 10.53
N LYS A 203 -3.30 -10.92 11.78
CA LYS A 203 -4.58 -11.52 12.12
C LYS A 203 -5.73 -10.61 11.72
N ILE A 204 -5.68 -9.31 12.05
CA ILE A 204 -6.74 -8.37 11.64
C ILE A 204 -6.85 -8.30 10.12
N ALA A 205 -5.73 -8.17 9.42
CA ALA A 205 -5.72 -8.09 7.96
C ALA A 205 -6.28 -9.35 7.30
N PHE A 206 -5.84 -10.55 7.71
CA PHE A 206 -6.38 -11.82 7.19
C PHE A 206 -7.81 -12.13 7.64
N SER A 207 -8.26 -11.59 8.77
CA SER A 207 -9.68 -11.65 9.17
C SER A 207 -10.53 -10.70 8.32
N ASN A 208 -9.91 -9.72 7.67
CA ASN A 208 -10.53 -8.68 6.87
C ASN A 208 -9.77 -8.51 5.54
N PRO A 209 -9.63 -9.57 4.73
CA PRO A 209 -8.81 -9.51 3.51
C PRO A 209 -9.44 -8.54 2.51
N PRO A 210 -8.69 -8.05 1.51
CA PRO A 210 -9.27 -7.31 0.40
C PRO A 210 -10.33 -8.14 -0.32
N THR A 211 -11.17 -7.48 -1.10
CA THR A 211 -12.11 -8.17 -2.00
C THR A 211 -11.40 -8.69 -3.25
N HIS A 212 -10.42 -7.93 -3.75
CA HIS A 212 -9.69 -8.23 -4.97
C HIS A 212 -8.19 -7.95 -4.82
N LEU A 213 -7.36 -8.77 -5.44
CA LEU A 213 -5.91 -8.59 -5.57
C LEU A 213 -5.53 -8.53 -7.04
N PHE A 214 -4.84 -7.48 -7.42
CA PHE A 214 -4.28 -7.25 -8.75
C PHE A 214 -2.77 -7.44 -8.64
N ILE A 215 -2.27 -8.54 -9.18
CA ILE A 215 -0.89 -8.98 -9.03
C ILE A 215 -0.15 -8.83 -10.35
N ALA A 216 0.86 -7.96 -10.37
CA ALA A 216 1.81 -7.81 -11.45
C ALA A 216 2.97 -8.79 -11.24
N CYS A 217 3.02 -9.83 -12.06
CA CYS A 217 4.04 -10.88 -11.94
C CYS A 217 4.26 -11.60 -13.27
N ASP A 218 5.37 -12.30 -13.41
CA ASP A 218 5.67 -13.09 -14.61
C ASP A 218 6.38 -14.41 -14.25
N PRO A 219 5.85 -15.59 -14.62
CA PRO A 219 6.45 -16.88 -14.26
C PRO A 219 7.82 -17.12 -14.92
N GLU A 220 8.18 -16.39 -15.96
CA GLU A 220 9.43 -16.45 -16.71
C GLU A 220 10.42 -15.33 -16.34
N LEU A 221 10.20 -14.65 -15.20
CA LEU A 221 11.16 -13.70 -14.67
C LEU A 221 12.47 -14.43 -14.30
N THR A 222 13.56 -14.10 -14.98
CA THR A 222 14.92 -14.54 -14.67
C THR A 222 15.69 -13.43 -13.95
N LYS A 223 16.86 -13.76 -13.39
CA LYS A 223 17.71 -12.76 -12.73
C LYS A 223 18.11 -11.64 -13.68
N GLU A 224 18.45 -11.99 -14.92
CA GLU A 224 18.87 -11.05 -15.96
C GLU A 224 17.74 -10.08 -16.29
N LYS A 225 16.54 -10.60 -16.53
CA LYS A 225 15.34 -9.77 -16.76
C LYS A 225 15.03 -8.87 -15.55
N TYR A 226 15.22 -9.37 -14.32
CA TYR A 226 15.05 -8.54 -13.13
C TYR A 226 16.07 -7.41 -13.04
N VAL A 227 17.35 -7.68 -13.34
CA VAL A 227 18.40 -6.66 -13.36
C VAL A 227 18.12 -5.60 -14.42
N GLU A 228 17.66 -5.99 -15.61
CA GLU A 228 17.23 -5.05 -16.65
C GLU A 228 16.07 -4.17 -16.18
N LEU A 229 15.03 -4.76 -15.58
CA LEU A 229 13.92 -4.01 -14.99
C LEU A 229 14.41 -3.04 -13.91
N LYS A 230 15.34 -3.47 -13.06
CA LYS A 230 15.94 -2.65 -12.01
C LYS A 230 16.70 -1.47 -12.59
N MET A 231 17.48 -1.66 -13.66
CA MET A 231 18.18 -0.56 -14.35
C MET A 231 17.18 0.44 -14.95
N GLN A 232 16.10 -0.04 -15.57
CA GLN A 232 15.10 0.82 -16.21
C GLN A 232 14.21 1.58 -15.21
N ARG A 233 13.89 0.97 -14.05
CA ARG A 233 12.87 1.45 -13.11
C ARG A 233 13.43 1.93 -11.77
N GLY A 234 14.71 1.66 -11.52
CA GLY A 234 15.42 2.01 -10.29
C GLY A 234 16.30 3.25 -10.39
N GLU A 235 16.46 3.84 -11.58
CA GLU A 235 17.33 5.02 -11.78
C GLU A 235 16.94 6.19 -10.86
N GLY A 236 17.94 6.78 -10.19
CA GLY A 236 17.75 7.90 -9.26
C GLY A 236 17.16 7.54 -7.89
N ARG A 237 17.02 6.24 -7.56
CA ARG A 237 16.51 5.77 -6.27
C ARG A 237 17.61 5.13 -5.43
N ASN A 238 17.57 5.38 -4.12
CA ASN A 238 18.26 4.51 -3.15
C ASN A 238 17.47 3.21 -3.06
N LEU A 239 18.05 2.13 -3.61
CA LEU A 239 17.49 0.79 -3.55
C LEU A 239 17.90 0.13 -2.24
N ASP A 240 16.96 -0.54 -1.58
CA ASP A 240 17.26 -1.30 -0.36
C ASP A 240 17.96 -2.64 -0.67
N ASP A 241 18.42 -3.33 0.38
CA ASP A 241 19.17 -4.58 0.25
C ASP A 241 18.36 -5.68 -0.48
N PHE A 242 17.04 -5.71 -0.27
CA PHE A 242 16.15 -6.67 -0.90
C PHE A 242 15.81 -6.33 -2.35
N GLU A 243 15.76 -5.04 -2.71
CA GLU A 243 15.68 -4.58 -4.10
C GLU A 243 16.99 -4.84 -4.86
N ASN A 244 18.11 -5.00 -4.15
CA ASN A 244 19.39 -5.35 -4.76
C ASN A 244 19.61 -6.85 -4.96
N ASP A 245 18.97 -7.69 -4.14
CA ASP A 245 19.03 -9.15 -4.24
C ASP A 245 18.07 -9.71 -5.30
N ALA A 246 18.62 -10.04 -6.48
CA ALA A 246 17.85 -10.63 -7.56
C ALA A 246 17.26 -12.01 -7.20
N ASP A 247 18.00 -12.88 -6.50
CA ASP A 247 17.52 -14.22 -6.13
C ASP A 247 16.30 -14.16 -5.22
N TYR A 248 16.33 -13.23 -4.26
CA TYR A 248 15.22 -12.93 -3.39
C TYR A 248 14.00 -12.44 -4.19
N GLN A 249 14.19 -11.54 -5.15
CA GLN A 249 13.09 -11.01 -5.96
C GLN A 249 12.49 -12.06 -6.90
N ILE A 250 13.30 -13.01 -7.40
CA ILE A 250 12.79 -14.19 -8.11
C ILE A 250 11.92 -15.05 -7.19
N LEU A 251 12.34 -15.28 -5.94
CA LEU A 251 11.53 -16.00 -4.94
C LEU A 251 10.17 -15.31 -4.72
N VAL A 252 10.19 -13.99 -4.49
CA VAL A 252 8.99 -13.19 -4.27
C VAL A 252 8.05 -13.28 -5.47
N ASN A 253 8.57 -13.06 -6.68
CA ASN A 253 7.79 -13.18 -7.91
C ASN A 253 7.20 -14.60 -8.08
N LYS A 254 7.96 -15.66 -7.77
CA LYS A 254 7.46 -17.05 -7.80
C LYS A 254 6.28 -17.26 -6.84
N ARG A 255 6.31 -16.65 -5.65
CA ARG A 255 5.20 -16.71 -4.69
C ARG A 255 3.95 -16.02 -5.23
N TYR A 256 4.11 -14.88 -5.92
CA TYR A 256 3.02 -14.20 -6.61
C TYR A 256 2.44 -14.99 -7.78
N CYS A 257 3.30 -15.55 -8.64
CA CYS A 257 2.88 -16.29 -9.84
C CYS A 257 2.18 -17.62 -9.54
N SER A 258 2.49 -18.25 -8.40
CA SER A 258 2.02 -19.59 -8.07
C SER A 258 0.79 -19.58 -7.15
N ASN A 259 0.21 -20.77 -6.94
CA ASN A 259 -0.86 -21.01 -5.96
C ASN A 259 -0.41 -20.86 -4.49
N TRP A 260 0.79 -20.32 -4.24
CA TRP A 260 1.26 -20.10 -2.87
C TRP A 260 0.39 -19.08 -2.15
N LEU A 261 0.07 -17.96 -2.80
CA LEU A 261 -0.75 -16.89 -2.23
C LEU A 261 -2.19 -17.37 -1.95
N GLU A 262 -2.80 -18.08 -2.90
CA GLU A 262 -4.13 -18.71 -2.73
C GLU A 262 -4.15 -19.68 -1.56
N ARG A 263 -3.13 -20.53 -1.42
CA ARG A 263 -3.06 -21.49 -0.31
C ARG A 263 -3.03 -20.79 1.02
N VAL A 264 -2.30 -19.68 1.13
CA VAL A 264 -2.30 -18.89 2.36
C VAL A 264 -3.67 -18.27 2.61
N TYR A 265 -4.25 -17.58 1.63
CA TYR A 265 -5.58 -16.97 1.83
C TYR A 265 -6.66 -18.00 2.14
N ASN A 266 -6.59 -19.21 1.56
CA ASN A 266 -7.50 -20.29 1.88
C ASN A 266 -7.31 -20.79 3.33
N GLU A 267 -6.07 -20.94 3.78
CA GLU A 267 -5.76 -21.32 5.17
C GLU A 267 -6.25 -20.27 6.17
N THR A 268 -5.97 -19.00 5.91
CA THR A 268 -6.33 -17.90 6.82
C THR A 268 -7.81 -17.60 6.79
N ALA A 269 -8.47 -17.71 5.64
CA ALA A 269 -9.93 -17.59 5.52
C ALA A 269 -10.66 -18.63 6.37
N LYS A 270 -10.21 -19.90 6.32
CA LYS A 270 -10.75 -20.96 7.20
C LYS A 270 -10.49 -20.64 8.67
N LYS A 271 -9.27 -20.23 9.01
CA LYS A 271 -8.87 -19.93 10.40
C LYS A 271 -9.63 -18.76 11.02
N TYR A 272 -9.87 -17.71 10.24
CA TYR A 272 -10.46 -16.46 10.72
C TYR A 272 -11.90 -16.22 10.26
N LYS A 273 -12.52 -17.22 9.62
CA LYS A 273 -13.90 -17.16 9.09
C LYS A 273 -14.12 -15.98 8.14
N SER A 274 -13.11 -15.67 7.32
CA SER A 274 -13.17 -14.62 6.31
C SER A 274 -13.36 -15.20 4.91
N LYS A 275 -13.54 -14.34 3.90
CA LYS A 275 -13.65 -14.75 2.49
C LYS A 275 -12.28 -14.61 1.81
N CYS A 276 -11.95 -15.54 0.91
CA CYS A 276 -10.76 -15.36 0.10
C CYS A 276 -10.95 -14.21 -0.91
N PRO A 277 -9.94 -13.37 -1.12
CA PRO A 277 -9.96 -12.38 -2.19
C PRO A 277 -9.96 -13.07 -3.55
N GLN A 278 -10.55 -12.41 -4.55
CA GLN A 278 -10.35 -12.78 -5.95
C GLN A 278 -8.98 -12.30 -6.42
N ILE A 279 -8.15 -13.21 -6.92
CA ILE A 279 -6.78 -12.90 -7.35
C ILE A 279 -6.72 -12.85 -8.87
N PHE A 280 -6.27 -11.71 -9.40
CA PHE A 280 -6.03 -11.50 -10.81
C PHE A 280 -4.56 -11.24 -11.04
N ARG A 281 -3.97 -11.99 -11.97
CA ARG A 281 -2.58 -11.85 -12.37
C ARG A 281 -2.51 -11.26 -13.77
N PHE A 282 -1.53 -10.41 -14.00
CA PHE A 282 -1.19 -9.92 -15.32
C PHE A 282 0.32 -9.81 -15.47
N ASN A 283 0.78 -9.97 -16.70
CA ASN A 283 2.18 -9.95 -17.03
C ASN A 283 2.75 -8.52 -16.87
N MET A 284 3.75 -8.37 -16.00
CA MET A 284 4.38 -7.09 -15.66
C MET A 284 5.30 -6.49 -16.75
N PHE A 285 5.60 -7.27 -17.79
CA PHE A 285 6.35 -6.84 -18.98
C PHE A 285 5.46 -6.28 -20.09
N LEU A 286 4.13 -6.38 -19.97
CA LEU A 286 3.24 -5.81 -20.97
C LEU A 286 3.42 -4.28 -21.06
N PRO A 287 3.26 -3.70 -22.26
CA PRO A 287 3.22 -2.26 -22.42
C PRO A 287 2.14 -1.63 -21.52
N LYS A 288 2.38 -0.39 -21.07
CA LYS A 288 1.48 0.33 -20.14
C LYS A 288 0.03 0.38 -20.65
N ASP A 289 -0.17 0.61 -21.93
CA ASP A 289 -1.52 0.68 -22.53
C ASP A 289 -2.24 -0.67 -22.50
N LYS A 290 -1.52 -1.78 -22.67
CA LYS A 290 -2.08 -3.13 -22.52
C LYS A 290 -2.43 -3.45 -21.08
N ILE A 291 -1.58 -3.06 -20.12
CA ILE A 291 -1.91 -3.19 -18.70
C ILE A 291 -3.17 -2.36 -18.37
N LYS A 292 -3.27 -1.14 -18.92
CA LYS A 292 -4.45 -0.28 -18.76
C LYS A 292 -5.72 -0.95 -19.28
N GLU A 293 -5.72 -1.44 -20.52
CA GLU A 293 -6.86 -2.17 -21.11
C GLU A 293 -7.31 -3.34 -20.21
N ILE A 294 -6.37 -4.15 -19.71
CA ILE A 294 -6.66 -5.31 -18.84
C ILE A 294 -7.27 -4.85 -17.51
N VAL A 295 -6.64 -3.88 -16.85
CA VAL A 295 -7.09 -3.37 -15.53
C VAL A 295 -8.47 -2.75 -15.65
N GLU A 296 -8.70 -1.89 -16.64
CA GLU A 296 -9.99 -1.24 -16.86
C GLU A 296 -11.09 -2.23 -17.23
N SER A 297 -10.80 -3.18 -18.15
CA SER A 297 -11.73 -4.25 -18.50
C SER A 297 -12.13 -5.06 -17.27
N LYS A 298 -11.16 -5.36 -16.40
CA LYS A 298 -11.43 -6.12 -15.18
C LYS A 298 -12.26 -5.32 -14.18
N MET A 299 -11.97 -4.02 -14.02
CA MET A 299 -12.75 -3.14 -13.16
C MET A 299 -14.19 -2.97 -13.65
N LYS A 300 -14.40 -2.82 -14.96
CA LYS A 300 -15.74 -2.81 -15.57
C LYS A 300 -16.53 -4.07 -15.22
N ASN A 301 -15.91 -5.24 -15.36
CA ASN A 301 -16.52 -6.51 -14.98
C ASN A 301 -16.87 -6.58 -13.48
N ILE A 302 -15.96 -6.13 -12.59
CA ILE A 302 -16.22 -6.08 -11.13
C ILE A 302 -17.38 -5.14 -10.80
N LEU A 303 -17.50 -4.02 -11.52
CA LEU A 303 -18.55 -3.02 -11.33
C LEU A 303 -19.88 -3.36 -12.02
N GLY A 304 -19.88 -4.32 -12.95
CA GLY A 304 -21.05 -4.67 -13.75
C GLY A 304 -21.45 -3.60 -14.77
N ILE A 305 -20.46 -2.89 -15.34
CA ILE A 305 -20.63 -1.85 -16.37
C ILE A 305 -19.84 -2.17 -17.64
#